data_AF-A0A1I7V4M6-F1
#
_entry.id   AF-A0A1I7V4M6-F1
#
_cell.length_a   1.000
_cell.length_b   1.000
_cell.length_c   1.000
_cell.angle_alpha   90.00
_cell.angle_beta   90.00
_cell.angle_gamma   90.00
#
_symmetry.space_group_name_H-M   'P 1'
#
loop_
_entity.id
_entity.type
_entity.pdbx_description
1 polymer ?
#
loop_
_entity_poly.entity_id
_entity_poly.type
_entity_poly.pdbx_seq_one_letter_code
_entity_poly.pdbx_strand_id
1 'polypeptide(L)'
;MSTPIPPSSPPSTPTAKSNRTRSFSGTTTVANSACICGNVPIALSANTLADTLKVSPLYKQQDSARWNAAAQVYRTSRAVSPTLEEKEKFGFDAPLSGAHINHMISPKISIPKTPISLEEIAVMNRKRHEEEGGVIPSDDGVGPLELEAIAAVHELAHEVEDISVSEMLPRTSDLIFVNVKTQEGSPYTLELTMKGWRIASSHTDCMNGDYTKISLHTKYYRNARELLKFISPDHATKFNECVAEKLNKLAEVSLSSNVVT
;
A
#
# COMPACT_ATOMS: atom_id res chain seq x y z
N MET A 1 47.92 -5.66 3.78
CA MET A 1 46.86 -5.98 2.79
C MET A 1 45.99 -7.03 3.44
N SER A 2 44.87 -6.60 4.03
CA SER A 2 43.99 -7.47 4.82
C SER A 2 42.70 -7.68 4.05
N THR A 3 42.44 -8.93 3.68
CA THR A 3 41.22 -9.38 3.00
C THR A 3 40.02 -9.30 3.95
N PRO A 4 38.86 -8.77 3.54
CA PRO A 4 37.65 -8.80 4.36
C PRO A 4 37.09 -10.22 4.45
N ILE A 5 36.81 -10.66 5.68
CA ILE A 5 36.16 -11.91 6.04
C ILE A 5 34.67 -11.82 5.63
N PRO A 6 34.08 -12.84 4.98
CA PRO A 6 32.65 -12.84 4.66
C PRO A 6 31.79 -12.91 5.94
N PRO A 7 30.62 -12.25 5.99
CA PRO A 7 29.75 -12.31 7.15
C PRO A 7 29.23 -13.74 7.35
N SER A 8 29.48 -14.27 8.55
CA SER A 8 29.02 -15.57 9.02
C SER A 8 27.49 -15.70 8.96
N SER A 9 27.02 -16.84 8.47
CA SER A 9 25.61 -17.24 8.50
C SER A 9 25.05 -17.18 9.93
N PRO A 10 23.77 -16.79 10.12
CA PRO A 10 23.15 -16.83 11.44
C PRO A 10 22.99 -18.29 11.93
N PRO A 11 23.03 -18.51 13.26
CA PRO A 11 23.08 -19.84 13.85
C PRO A 11 21.76 -20.62 13.72
N SER A 12 21.89 -21.95 13.71
CA SER A 12 20.77 -22.91 13.69
C SER A 12 19.88 -22.79 14.93
N THR A 13 18.57 -22.98 14.69
CA THR A 13 17.46 -22.91 15.65
C THR A 13 17.68 -23.79 16.90
N PRO A 14 17.53 -23.28 18.13
CA PRO A 14 17.36 -24.11 19.31
C PRO A 14 15.90 -24.53 19.47
N THR A 15 15.75 -25.78 19.87
CA THR A 15 14.54 -26.52 20.21
C THR A 15 13.69 -25.86 21.31
N ALA A 16 12.38 -26.07 21.18
CA ALA A 16 11.30 -25.46 21.95
C ALA A 16 11.38 -25.59 23.48
N LYS A 17 10.94 -24.55 24.19
CA LYS A 17 10.14 -24.65 25.43
C LYS A 17 9.09 -23.53 25.47
N SER A 18 7.84 -23.95 25.64
CA SER A 18 6.58 -23.22 25.63
C SER A 18 6.43 -22.20 26.77
N ASN A 19 5.77 -21.06 26.51
CA ASN A 19 4.51 -20.66 27.16
C ASN A 19 3.88 -19.43 26.47
N ARG A 20 2.56 -19.49 26.21
CA ARG A 20 1.76 -18.56 25.38
C ARG A 20 0.58 -17.97 26.18
N THR A 21 0.19 -16.75 25.86
CA THR A 21 -1.13 -16.11 26.11
C THR A 21 -1.40 -15.17 24.93
N ARG A 22 -2.57 -14.99 24.31
CA ARG A 22 -3.91 -15.58 24.25
C ARG A 22 -4.42 -15.28 22.82
N SER A 23 -5.21 -16.16 22.19
CA SER A 23 -5.85 -15.90 20.89
C SER A 23 -7.37 -15.93 21.01
N PHE A 24 -8.04 -14.94 20.42
CA PHE A 24 -9.48 -14.94 20.16
C PHE A 24 -9.76 -15.46 18.74
N SER A 25 -10.72 -16.37 18.61
CA SER A 25 -11.23 -16.91 17.36
C SER A 25 -12.56 -16.21 17.01
N GLY A 26 -12.61 -15.55 15.86
CA GLY A 26 -13.85 -15.07 15.24
C GLY A 26 -13.89 -15.53 13.79
N THR A 27 -14.82 -16.44 13.49
CA THR A 27 -15.26 -16.76 12.13
C THR A 27 -16.04 -15.57 11.59
N THR A 28 -15.52 -14.89 10.58
CA THR A 28 -16.28 -13.92 9.78
C THR A 28 -16.27 -14.36 8.32
N THR A 29 -17.45 -14.77 7.85
CA THR A 29 -17.85 -14.76 6.46
C THR A 29 -17.65 -13.36 5.88
N VAL A 30 -16.58 -13.17 5.10
CA VAL A 30 -16.35 -11.93 4.36
C VAL A 30 -17.19 -12.00 3.09
N ALA A 31 -18.20 -11.14 3.00
CA ALA A 31 -18.94 -10.91 1.78
C ALA A 31 -17.98 -10.44 0.68
N ASN A 32 -17.93 -11.21 -0.41
CA ASN A 32 -17.28 -10.84 -1.66
C ASN A 32 -17.90 -9.54 -2.18
N SER A 33 -17.29 -8.40 -1.86
CA SER A 33 -17.53 -7.16 -2.60
C SER A 33 -16.39 -7.00 -3.59
N ALA A 34 -16.59 -7.52 -4.80
CA ALA A 34 -15.64 -7.42 -5.89
C ALA A 34 -15.40 -5.95 -6.25
N CYS A 35 -14.16 -5.48 -6.10
CA CYS A 35 -13.68 -4.29 -6.77
C CYS A 35 -13.43 -4.62 -8.26
N ILE A 36 -13.52 -3.60 -9.12
CA ILE A 36 -13.40 -3.71 -10.59
C ILE A 36 -11.99 -4.14 -11.05
N CYS A 37 -11.02 -4.26 -10.14
CA CYS A 37 -9.77 -4.97 -10.39
C CYS A 37 -9.82 -6.35 -9.70
N GLY A 38 -9.88 -7.42 -10.50
CA GLY A 38 -10.05 -8.79 -10.01
C GLY A 38 -9.15 -9.12 -8.79
N ASN A 39 -9.80 -9.56 -7.71
CA ASN A 39 -9.24 -10.25 -6.56
C ASN A 39 -8.02 -9.63 -5.87
N VAL A 40 -8.06 -8.35 -5.49
CA VAL A 40 -7.08 -7.80 -4.54
C VAL A 40 -7.70 -7.71 -3.14
N PRO A 41 -7.22 -8.50 -2.14
CA PRO A 41 -7.78 -8.47 -0.79
C PRO A 41 -7.55 -7.11 -0.12
N ILE A 42 -8.61 -6.64 0.55
CA ILE A 42 -8.72 -5.33 1.20
C ILE A 42 -7.94 -5.35 2.52
N ALA A 43 -6.62 -5.19 2.39
CA ALA A 43 -5.69 -4.72 3.41
C ALA A 43 -4.53 -4.04 2.64
N LEU A 44 -4.89 -3.03 1.85
CA LEU A 44 -4.03 -2.46 0.82
C LEU A 44 -3.10 -1.41 1.41
N SER A 45 -1.89 -1.83 1.77
CA SER A 45 -0.75 -0.90 1.86
C SER A 45 -0.32 -0.50 0.45
N ALA A 46 0.16 0.72 0.26
CA ALA A 46 0.74 1.16 -1.02
C ALA A 46 1.84 0.21 -1.54
N ASN A 47 2.64 -0.42 -0.65
CA ASN A 47 3.66 -1.39 -1.06
C ASN A 47 3.08 -2.70 -1.57
N THR A 48 2.02 -3.21 -0.94
CA THR A 48 1.31 -4.40 -1.43
C THR A 48 0.75 -4.17 -2.83
N LEU A 49 0.25 -2.97 -3.10
CA LEU A 49 -0.20 -2.58 -4.42
C LEU A 49 0.98 -2.49 -5.40
N ALA A 50 2.08 -1.84 -5.02
CA ALA A 50 3.27 -1.72 -5.85
C ALA A 50 3.83 -3.09 -6.27
N ASP A 51 3.90 -4.05 -5.33
CA ASP A 51 4.31 -5.43 -5.60
C ASP A 51 3.38 -6.13 -6.59
N THR A 52 2.06 -5.96 -6.42
CA THR A 52 1.05 -6.56 -7.30
C THR A 52 1.14 -6.00 -8.72
N LEU A 53 1.39 -4.69 -8.85
CA LEU A 53 1.61 -4.01 -10.12
C LEU A 53 3.01 -4.25 -10.69
N LYS A 54 3.91 -4.92 -9.94
CA LYS A 54 5.32 -5.16 -10.28
C LYS A 54 6.12 -3.88 -10.53
N VAL A 55 5.74 -2.81 -9.85
CA VAL A 55 6.42 -1.51 -9.90
C VAL A 55 7.25 -1.24 -8.65
N SER A 56 7.26 -2.14 -7.66
CA SER A 56 8.27 -2.08 -6.61
C SER A 56 9.64 -2.53 -7.13
N PRO A 57 10.76 -2.05 -6.57
CA PRO A 57 12.08 -2.52 -6.96
C PRO A 57 12.20 -4.04 -6.92
N LEU A 58 12.91 -4.64 -7.89
CA LEU A 58 12.99 -6.10 -8.06
C LEU A 58 13.36 -6.86 -6.78
N TYR A 59 14.29 -6.32 -5.98
CA TYR A 59 14.70 -6.94 -4.72
C TYR A 59 13.56 -7.01 -3.71
N LYS A 60 12.65 -6.01 -3.69
CA LYS A 60 11.46 -6.01 -2.84
C LYS A 60 10.44 -7.06 -3.29
N GLN A 61 10.20 -7.16 -4.60
CA GLN A 61 9.31 -8.19 -5.15
C GLN A 61 9.77 -9.60 -4.76
N GLN A 62 11.08 -9.86 -4.81
CA GLN A 62 11.66 -11.13 -4.41
C GLN A 62 11.53 -11.38 -2.90
N ASP A 63 11.77 -10.35 -2.09
CA ASP A 63 11.65 -10.46 -0.64
C ASP A 63 10.20 -10.70 -0.21
N SER A 64 9.25 -9.94 -0.77
CA SER A 64 7.83 -10.10 -0.45
C SER A 64 7.29 -11.47 -0.89
N ALA A 65 7.71 -11.98 -2.04
CA ALA A 65 7.41 -13.35 -2.47
C ALA A 65 7.95 -14.39 -1.47
N ARG A 66 9.20 -14.22 -1.01
CA ARG A 66 9.84 -15.10 -0.03
C ARG A 66 9.11 -15.11 1.31
N TRP A 67 8.78 -13.93 1.84
CA TRP A 67 8.03 -13.80 3.09
C TRP A 67 6.62 -14.36 2.98
N ASN A 68 5.94 -14.13 1.87
CA ASN A 68 4.60 -14.69 1.62
C ASN A 68 4.64 -16.22 1.58
N ALA A 69 5.62 -16.82 0.91
CA ALA A 69 5.80 -18.27 0.90
C ALA A 69 6.03 -18.84 2.31
N ALA A 70 6.89 -18.19 3.11
CA ALA A 70 7.14 -18.59 4.49
C ALA A 70 5.86 -18.52 5.36
N ALA A 71 5.08 -17.43 5.21
CA ALA A 71 3.82 -17.27 5.93
C ALA A 71 2.78 -18.33 5.53
N GLN A 72 2.74 -18.74 4.26
CA GLN A 72 1.88 -19.85 3.80
C GLN A 72 2.31 -21.18 4.42
N VAL A 73 3.61 -21.50 4.41
CA VAL A 73 4.14 -22.71 5.08
C VAL A 73 3.78 -22.73 6.57
N TYR A 74 3.87 -21.60 7.25
CA TYR A 74 3.47 -21.49 8.64
C TYR A 74 1.96 -21.73 8.85
N ARG A 75 1.11 -21.23 7.95
CA ARG A 75 -0.35 -21.44 8.04
C ARG A 75 -0.77 -22.89 7.78
N THR A 76 -0.14 -23.54 6.80
CA THR A 76 -0.49 -24.91 6.39
C THR A 76 0.09 -25.98 7.30
N SER A 77 1.09 -25.64 8.13
CA SER A 77 1.76 -26.57 9.06
C SER A 77 1.09 -26.71 10.44
N ARG A 78 -0.20 -26.32 10.62
CA ARG A 78 -0.90 -26.53 11.91
C ARG A 78 -0.98 -28.02 12.27
N ALA A 79 -0.05 -28.47 13.11
CA ALA A 79 -0.15 -29.67 13.92
C ALA A 79 -1.14 -29.42 15.09
N VAL A 80 -2.12 -30.30 15.24
CA VAL A 80 -3.05 -30.34 16.37
C VAL A 80 -2.32 -30.93 17.58
N SER A 81 -2.45 -30.34 18.77
CA SER A 81 -1.96 -30.93 20.03
C SER A 81 -3.12 -31.07 21.04
N PRO A 82 -3.23 -32.19 21.77
CA PRO A 82 -4.40 -32.51 22.61
C PRO A 82 -4.20 -32.06 24.06
N THR A 83 -5.30 -31.76 24.76
CA THR A 83 -5.60 -32.02 26.21
C THR A 83 -6.86 -31.21 26.58
N LEU A 84 -8.02 -31.85 26.78
CA LEU A 84 -8.57 -32.57 27.95
C LEU A 84 -8.99 -31.66 29.12
N GLU A 85 -10.32 -31.45 29.19
CA GLU A 85 -11.26 -31.70 30.31
C GLU A 85 -11.00 -31.19 31.74
N GLU A 86 -12.04 -30.49 32.26
CA GLU A 86 -12.42 -30.21 33.67
C GLU A 86 -11.56 -29.16 34.43
N LYS A 87 -12.08 -28.20 35.21
CA LYS A 87 -13.31 -28.15 36.03
C LYS A 87 -13.67 -26.71 36.41
N GLU A 88 -14.96 -26.50 36.60
CA GLU A 88 -15.70 -25.30 37.02
C GLU A 88 -15.25 -24.68 38.36
N LYS A 89 -15.46 -23.35 38.51
CA LYS A 89 -16.24 -22.67 39.57
C LYS A 89 -15.68 -21.26 39.84
N PHE A 90 -16.47 -20.23 39.50
CA PHE A 90 -16.90 -19.15 40.39
C PHE A 90 -17.80 -18.22 39.57
N GLY A 91 -19.10 -18.21 39.90
CA GLY A 91 -20.12 -17.41 39.23
C GLY A 91 -20.35 -16.06 39.90
N PHE A 92 -20.97 -15.14 39.16
CA PHE A 92 -22.00 -14.23 39.69
C PHE A 92 -22.84 -13.65 38.52
N ASP A 93 -24.09 -14.11 38.48
CA ASP A 93 -25.37 -13.47 38.16
C ASP A 93 -25.60 -12.52 36.94
N ALA A 94 -26.67 -12.85 36.22
CA ALA A 94 -27.28 -12.24 35.03
C ALA A 94 -28.02 -10.89 35.36
N PRO A 95 -28.72 -10.15 34.44
CA PRO A 95 -29.54 -10.68 33.34
C PRO A 95 -29.52 -9.93 31.98
N LEU A 96 -30.03 -10.68 30.99
CA LEU A 96 -30.49 -10.23 29.69
C LEU A 96 -31.38 -8.97 29.76
N SER A 97 -31.09 -8.00 28.90
CA SER A 97 -32.09 -7.04 28.41
C SER A 97 -31.83 -6.81 26.92
N GLY A 98 -32.71 -7.38 26.10
CA GLY A 98 -32.85 -7.00 24.71
C GLY A 98 -33.52 -5.63 24.67
N ALA A 99 -32.81 -4.63 24.15
CA ALA A 99 -33.37 -3.35 23.78
C ALA A 99 -33.08 -3.10 22.30
N HIS A 100 -34.12 -3.33 21.50
CA HIS A 100 -34.29 -2.71 20.19
C HIS A 100 -34.05 -1.20 20.32
N ILE A 101 -33.06 -0.67 19.62
CA ILE A 101 -33.01 0.77 19.30
C ILE A 101 -32.88 0.89 17.79
N ASN A 102 -34.02 1.23 17.19
CA ASN A 102 -34.09 1.80 15.85
C ASN A 102 -33.24 3.07 15.84
N HIS A 103 -32.06 3.05 15.20
CA HIS A 103 -31.39 4.28 14.83
C HIS A 103 -31.65 4.56 13.36
N MET A 104 -32.33 5.68 13.14
CA MET A 104 -32.77 6.19 11.86
C MET A 104 -31.61 6.25 10.87
N ILE A 105 -31.78 5.57 9.75
CA ILE A 105 -30.94 5.70 8.57
C ILE A 105 -31.14 7.11 8.04
N SER A 106 -30.20 8.01 8.37
CA SER A 106 -30.03 9.25 7.61
C SER A 106 -29.38 8.88 6.28
N PRO A 107 -30.02 9.11 5.13
CA PRO A 107 -29.50 8.66 3.86
C PRO A 107 -28.57 9.74 3.30
N LYS A 108 -27.28 9.75 3.65
CA LYS A 108 -26.31 10.56 2.90
C LYS A 108 -24.97 9.83 2.71
N ILE A 109 -24.73 9.58 1.42
CA ILE A 109 -23.48 9.17 0.77
C ILE A 109 -23.24 7.66 0.76
N SER A 110 -24.16 6.93 0.12
CA SER A 110 -23.75 5.81 -0.73
C SER A 110 -23.15 6.38 -2.02
N ILE A 111 -21.83 6.33 -2.16
CA ILE A 111 -21.17 6.55 -3.45
C ILE A 111 -20.82 5.17 -4.00
N PRO A 112 -21.54 4.68 -5.01
CA PRO A 112 -21.00 3.64 -5.88
C PRO A 112 -20.35 4.36 -7.07
N LYS A 113 -19.07 4.75 -7.04
CA LYS A 113 -18.44 5.41 -8.21
C LYS A 113 -16.91 5.40 -8.13
N THR A 114 -16.30 4.77 -9.14
CA THR A 114 -14.97 5.03 -9.76
C THR A 114 -13.73 5.12 -8.86
N PRO A 115 -12.54 4.70 -9.31
CA PRO A 115 -11.32 5.03 -8.59
C PRO A 115 -11.22 6.57 -8.52
N ILE A 116 -11.23 7.10 -7.31
CA ILE A 116 -11.07 8.53 -7.05
C ILE A 116 -9.70 8.92 -7.62
N SER A 117 -9.66 9.95 -8.46
CA SER A 117 -8.41 10.40 -9.09
C SER A 117 -7.40 10.85 -8.05
N LEU A 118 -6.08 10.69 -8.32
CA LEU A 118 -5.02 11.15 -7.41
C LEU A 118 -5.19 12.63 -7.03
N GLU A 119 -5.60 13.46 -8.00
CA GLU A 119 -5.87 14.88 -7.80
C GLU A 119 -7.02 15.10 -6.80
N GLU A 120 -8.14 14.39 -6.97
CA GLU A 120 -9.29 14.51 -6.07
C GLU A 120 -8.96 14.08 -4.65
N ILE A 121 -8.18 13.00 -4.47
CA ILE A 121 -7.75 12.55 -3.14
C ILE A 121 -6.88 13.63 -2.48
N ALA A 122 -5.90 14.17 -3.19
CA ALA A 122 -5.03 15.22 -2.66
C ALA A 122 -5.84 16.48 -2.26
N VAL A 123 -6.80 16.90 -3.09
CA VAL A 123 -7.67 18.06 -2.81
C VAL A 123 -8.56 17.79 -1.59
N MET A 124 -9.19 16.63 -1.51
CA MET A 124 -10.05 16.26 -0.38
C MET A 124 -9.26 16.16 0.92
N ASN A 125 -8.07 15.57 0.89
CA ASN A 125 -7.19 15.44 2.05
C ASN A 125 -6.82 16.81 2.60
N ARG A 126 -6.36 17.73 1.74
CA ARG A 126 -5.98 19.08 2.17
C ARG A 126 -7.17 19.90 2.67
N LYS A 127 -8.28 19.88 1.93
CA LYS A 127 -9.51 20.57 2.35
C LYS A 127 -9.99 20.08 3.73
N ARG A 128 -10.04 18.76 3.93
CA ARG A 128 -10.45 18.18 5.21
C ARG A 128 -9.46 18.52 6.32
N HIS A 129 -8.16 18.48 6.05
CA HIS A 129 -7.14 18.84 7.04
C HIS A 129 -7.29 20.29 7.51
N GLU A 130 -7.66 21.22 6.62
CA GLU A 130 -7.98 22.62 6.96
C GLU A 130 -9.26 22.73 7.82
N GLU A 131 -10.28 21.92 7.54
CA GLU A 131 -11.58 21.97 8.21
C GLU A 131 -11.60 21.22 9.57
N GLU A 132 -10.91 20.10 9.69
CA GLU A 132 -11.04 19.14 10.81
C GLU A 132 -9.74 18.92 11.61
N GLY A 133 -8.64 19.58 11.26
CA GLY A 133 -7.40 19.57 12.05
C GLY A 133 -6.62 18.24 12.04
N GLY A 134 -6.85 17.39 11.04
CA GLY A 134 -5.99 16.23 10.75
C GLY A 134 -6.26 14.96 11.56
N VAL A 135 -7.24 14.94 12.47
CA VAL A 135 -7.55 13.76 13.28
C VAL A 135 -8.62 12.92 12.58
N ILE A 136 -8.22 11.83 11.89
CA ILE A 136 -9.16 10.83 11.40
C ILE A 136 -9.18 9.63 12.36
N PRO A 137 -10.30 9.33 13.05
CA PRO A 137 -10.54 8.00 13.57
C PRO A 137 -10.82 7.08 12.38
N SER A 138 -9.80 6.40 11.88
CA SER A 138 -9.95 5.38 10.85
C SER A 138 -10.19 4.04 11.55
N ASP A 139 -11.40 3.48 11.39
CA ASP A 139 -11.73 2.14 11.89
C ASP A 139 -10.86 1.06 11.18
N ASP A 140 -10.46 1.35 9.94
CA ASP A 140 -9.60 0.49 9.12
C ASP A 140 -8.09 0.79 9.27
N GLY A 141 -7.70 1.76 10.09
CA GLY A 141 -6.31 2.15 10.32
C GLY A 141 -5.54 2.74 9.12
N VAL A 142 -6.22 3.00 8.00
CA VAL A 142 -5.64 3.62 6.79
C VAL A 142 -5.85 5.14 6.84
N GLY A 143 -4.75 5.88 7.02
CA GLY A 143 -4.78 7.34 7.08
C GLY A 143 -4.96 8.02 5.71
N PRO A 144 -5.30 9.33 5.70
CA PRO A 144 -5.53 10.07 4.45
C PRO A 144 -4.30 10.12 3.53
N LEU A 145 -3.08 10.27 4.09
CA LEU A 145 -1.85 10.22 3.28
C LEU A 145 -1.57 8.83 2.72
N GLU A 146 -1.97 7.77 3.43
CA GLU A 146 -1.81 6.40 2.95
C GLU A 146 -2.68 6.17 1.70
N LEU A 147 -3.93 6.64 1.71
CA LEU A 147 -4.80 6.60 0.53
C LEU A 147 -4.21 7.36 -0.65
N GLU A 148 -3.59 8.52 -0.40
CA GLU A 148 -2.95 9.31 -1.44
C GLU A 148 -1.70 8.61 -2.01
N ALA A 149 -0.92 7.94 -1.17
CA ALA A 149 0.21 7.12 -1.61
C ALA A 149 -0.25 5.93 -2.45
N ILE A 150 -1.32 5.23 -2.05
CA ILE A 150 -1.94 4.14 -2.81
C ILE A 150 -2.39 4.64 -4.19
N ALA A 151 -3.07 5.78 -4.24
CA ALA A 151 -3.51 6.39 -5.49
C ALA A 151 -2.34 6.78 -6.39
N ALA A 152 -1.26 7.32 -5.82
CA ALA A 152 -0.06 7.67 -6.58
C ALA A 152 0.62 6.44 -7.19
N VAL A 153 0.78 5.36 -6.41
CA VAL A 153 1.31 4.07 -6.91
C VAL A 153 0.41 3.53 -8.03
N HIS A 154 -0.90 3.53 -7.83
CA HIS A 154 -1.85 3.05 -8.84
C HIS A 154 -1.76 3.82 -10.15
N GLU A 155 -1.79 5.16 -10.06
CA GLU A 155 -1.93 6.02 -11.23
C GLU A 155 -0.61 6.17 -12.00
N LEU A 156 0.51 6.25 -11.29
CA LEU A 156 1.83 6.52 -11.89
C LEU A 156 2.59 5.25 -12.29
N ALA A 157 2.10 4.05 -11.93
CA ALA A 157 2.75 2.77 -12.19
C ALA A 157 3.26 2.58 -13.63
N HIS A 158 2.55 3.10 -14.63
CA HIS A 158 2.91 2.93 -16.04
C HIS A 158 3.84 4.03 -16.58
N GLU A 159 4.10 5.06 -15.78
CA GLU A 159 4.83 6.28 -16.17
C GLU A 159 6.22 6.34 -15.53
N VAL A 160 6.58 5.37 -14.69
CA VAL A 160 7.84 5.26 -13.94
C VAL A 160 8.44 3.86 -14.06
N GLU A 161 9.75 3.73 -13.85
CA GLU A 161 10.41 2.41 -13.82
C GLU A 161 10.05 1.67 -12.53
N ASP A 162 10.19 2.34 -11.38
CA ASP A 162 9.82 1.82 -10.07
C ASP A 162 9.09 2.90 -9.24
N ILE A 163 8.11 2.49 -8.43
CA ILE A 163 7.49 3.32 -7.38
C ILE A 163 7.10 2.45 -6.18
N SER A 164 7.50 2.85 -4.97
CA SER A 164 7.10 2.19 -3.71
C SER A 164 7.27 3.13 -2.51
N VAL A 165 6.52 2.91 -1.43
CA VAL A 165 6.76 3.58 -0.15
C VAL A 165 8.07 3.07 0.46
N SER A 166 8.87 4.00 0.99
CA SER A 166 10.13 3.69 1.67
C SER A 166 9.85 2.92 2.97
N GLU A 167 10.68 1.91 3.23
CA GLU A 167 10.66 1.13 4.48
C GLU A 167 11.80 1.53 5.42
N MET A 168 12.74 2.33 4.90
CA MET A 168 13.90 2.83 5.62
C MET A 168 13.65 4.18 6.28
N LEU A 169 12.63 4.90 5.82
CA LEU A 169 12.29 6.25 6.26
C LEU A 169 10.97 6.28 7.04
N PRO A 170 10.75 7.32 7.87
CA PRO A 170 9.55 7.45 8.68
C PRO A 170 8.25 7.37 7.87
N ARG A 171 7.30 6.60 8.39
CA ARG A 171 5.94 6.49 7.85
C ARG A 171 4.96 6.70 9.00
N THR A 172 4.32 7.87 9.01
CA THR A 172 3.36 8.29 10.03
C THR A 172 2.07 8.74 9.35
N SER A 173 1.06 9.13 10.13
CA SER A 173 -0.18 9.70 9.61
C SER A 173 0.02 11.01 8.84
N ASP A 174 1.11 11.73 9.12
CA ASP A 174 1.33 13.10 8.67
C ASP A 174 2.52 13.23 7.69
N LEU A 175 3.27 12.14 7.53
CA LEU A 175 4.49 12.09 6.73
C LEU A 175 4.71 10.70 6.16
N ILE A 176 4.82 10.60 4.84
CA ILE A 176 5.17 9.36 4.13
C ILE A 176 6.29 9.66 3.13
N PHE A 177 7.31 8.81 3.08
CA PHE A 177 8.33 8.87 2.03
C PHE A 177 8.07 7.83 0.95
N VAL A 178 8.10 8.27 -0.31
CA VAL A 178 7.85 7.44 -1.49
C VAL A 178 9.07 7.47 -2.40
N ASN A 179 9.62 6.31 -2.70
CA ASN A 179 10.68 6.17 -3.69
C ASN A 179 10.08 6.07 -5.08
N VAL A 180 10.66 6.81 -6.02
CA VAL A 180 10.36 6.74 -7.45
C VAL A 180 11.67 6.60 -8.20
N LYS A 181 11.71 5.68 -9.17
CA LYS A 181 12.73 5.65 -10.22
C LYS A 181 12.05 6.03 -11.52
N THR A 182 12.46 7.14 -12.10
CA THR A 182 11.86 7.64 -13.34
C THR A 182 12.18 6.72 -14.51
N GLN A 183 11.50 6.91 -15.65
CA GLN A 183 11.76 6.10 -16.85
C GLN A 183 13.17 6.30 -17.42
N GLU A 184 13.77 7.45 -17.13
CA GLU A 184 15.16 7.78 -17.46
C GLU A 184 16.16 7.12 -16.50
N GLY A 185 15.67 6.30 -15.55
CA GLY A 185 16.46 5.59 -14.55
C GLY A 185 16.91 6.44 -13.37
N SER A 186 16.44 7.69 -13.26
CA SER A 186 16.85 8.61 -12.19
C SER A 186 16.06 8.32 -10.90
N PRO A 187 16.75 8.03 -9.77
CA PRO A 187 16.09 7.76 -8.50
C PRO A 187 15.77 9.06 -7.75
N TYR A 188 14.61 9.08 -7.10
CA TYR A 188 14.18 10.13 -6.19
C TYR A 188 13.49 9.55 -4.97
N THR A 189 13.67 10.20 -3.83
CA THR A 189 12.80 10.03 -2.67
C THR A 189 11.91 11.26 -2.57
N LEU A 190 10.61 11.03 -2.53
CA LEU A 190 9.58 12.04 -2.40
C LEU A 190 9.06 12.06 -0.98
N GLU A 191 8.76 13.25 -0.48
CA GLU A 191 8.05 13.46 0.77
C GLU A 191 6.60 13.82 0.47
N LEU A 192 5.67 13.07 1.08
CA LEU A 192 4.25 13.35 1.09
C LEU A 192 3.83 13.85 2.48
N THR A 193 3.23 15.03 2.53
CA THR A 193 2.62 15.63 3.72
C THR A 193 1.31 16.32 3.35
N MET A 194 0.60 16.84 4.35
CA MET A 194 -0.58 17.69 4.12
C MET A 194 -0.27 19.02 3.40
N LYS A 195 1.01 19.42 3.25
CA LYS A 195 1.40 20.55 2.38
C LYS A 195 1.43 20.17 0.90
N GLY A 196 1.46 18.87 0.58
CA GLY A 196 1.62 18.31 -0.75
C GLY A 196 2.88 17.46 -0.87
N TRP A 197 3.38 17.34 -2.11
CA TRP A 197 4.50 16.49 -2.48
C TRP A 197 5.75 17.32 -2.71
N ARG A 198 6.91 16.87 -2.23
CA ARG A 198 8.20 17.49 -2.57
C ARG A 198 9.30 16.47 -2.79
N ILE A 199 10.39 16.88 -3.41
CA ILE A 199 11.58 16.04 -3.58
C ILE A 199 12.41 16.11 -2.29
N ALA A 200 12.46 15.03 -1.53
CA ALA A 200 13.29 14.93 -0.33
C ALA A 200 14.77 14.71 -0.71
N SER A 201 15.04 13.87 -1.70
CA SER A 201 16.40 13.59 -2.18
C SER A 201 16.41 13.07 -3.61
N SER A 202 17.56 13.18 -4.28
CA SER A 202 17.86 12.59 -5.59
C SER A 202 18.46 11.17 -5.46
N HIS A 203 18.19 10.52 -4.33
CA HIS A 203 18.61 9.16 -4.03
C HIS A 203 17.43 8.40 -3.43
N THR A 204 17.39 7.08 -3.63
CA THR A 204 16.41 6.18 -3.04
C THR A 204 16.64 6.08 -1.53
N ASP A 205 15.56 6.00 -0.75
CA ASP A 205 15.58 5.84 0.71
C ASP A 205 16.42 6.90 1.44
N CYS A 206 16.42 8.13 0.91
CA CYS A 206 17.20 9.24 1.45
C CYS A 206 16.34 10.49 1.62
N MET A 207 16.47 11.18 2.75
CA MET A 207 15.83 12.48 2.98
C MET A 207 16.81 13.67 2.93
N ASN A 208 18.07 13.40 2.58
CA ASN A 208 19.10 14.43 2.50
C ASN A 208 19.00 15.10 1.13
N GLY A 209 18.40 16.28 1.10
CA GLY A 209 18.36 17.12 -0.09
C GLY A 209 19.75 17.65 -0.48
N ASP A 210 19.90 18.01 -1.74
CA ASP A 210 21.08 18.70 -2.25
C ASP A 210 20.99 20.20 -1.90
N TYR A 211 21.80 20.64 -0.92
CA TYR A 211 21.85 22.05 -0.50
C TYR A 211 22.36 23.00 -1.59
N THR A 212 22.94 22.51 -2.69
CA THR A 212 23.27 23.35 -3.84
C THR A 212 22.04 23.62 -4.72
N LYS A 213 20.98 22.81 -4.57
CA LYS A 213 19.72 22.88 -5.31
C LYS A 213 18.53 23.08 -4.35
N ILE A 214 18.63 24.03 -3.42
CA ILE A 214 17.59 24.29 -2.41
C ILE A 214 16.20 24.44 -3.03
N SER A 215 16.08 25.19 -4.12
CA SER A 215 14.81 25.43 -4.80
C SER A 215 14.10 24.15 -5.27
N LEU A 216 14.86 23.10 -5.57
CA LEU A 216 14.34 21.78 -5.93
C LEU A 216 13.69 21.08 -4.72
N HIS A 217 14.35 21.16 -3.56
CA HIS A 217 13.98 20.41 -2.35
C HIS A 217 13.01 21.16 -1.42
N THR A 218 12.76 22.44 -1.66
CA THR A 218 11.82 23.26 -0.87
C THR A 218 10.47 23.46 -1.56
N LYS A 219 10.34 23.11 -2.85
CA LYS A 219 9.12 23.30 -3.61
C LYS A 219 8.13 22.17 -3.35
N TYR A 220 6.92 22.53 -2.92
CA TYR A 220 5.80 21.61 -2.83
C TYR A 220 4.94 21.68 -4.11
N TYR A 221 4.52 20.52 -4.56
CA TYR A 221 3.62 20.28 -5.68
C TYR A 221 2.28 19.80 -5.12
N ARG A 222 1.20 20.04 -5.86
CA ARG A 222 -0.15 19.75 -5.36
C ARG A 222 -0.42 18.26 -5.26
N ASN A 223 0.14 17.47 -6.18
CA ASN A 223 -0.02 16.03 -6.28
C ASN A 223 1.24 15.40 -6.92
N ALA A 224 1.36 14.07 -6.85
CA ALA A 224 2.53 13.37 -7.37
C ALA A 224 2.69 13.46 -8.90
N ARG A 225 1.59 13.61 -9.66
CA ARG A 225 1.65 13.73 -11.13
C ARG A 225 2.28 15.05 -11.58
N GLU A 226 1.93 16.15 -10.93
CA GLU A 226 2.55 17.46 -11.17
C GLU A 226 4.06 17.42 -10.91
N LEU A 227 4.46 16.74 -9.82
CA LEU A 227 5.87 16.53 -9.48
C LEU A 227 6.56 15.65 -10.52
N LEU A 228 5.95 14.52 -10.92
CA LEU A 228 6.54 13.58 -11.88
C LEU A 228 6.83 14.27 -13.22
N LYS A 229 5.89 15.09 -13.71
CA LYS A 229 6.07 15.88 -14.95
C LYS A 229 7.30 16.79 -14.90
N PHE A 230 7.69 17.25 -13.71
CA PHE A 230 8.87 18.08 -13.53
C PHE A 230 10.17 17.28 -13.49
N ILE A 231 10.18 16.08 -12.90
CA ILE A 231 11.40 15.26 -12.72
C ILE A 231 11.64 14.23 -13.84
N SER A 232 10.61 13.89 -14.62
CA SER A 232 10.67 12.90 -15.70
C SER A 232 10.09 13.49 -16.99
N PRO A 233 10.90 14.13 -17.85
CA PRO A 233 10.42 14.67 -19.12
C PRO A 233 9.81 13.59 -20.04
N ASP A 234 10.28 12.34 -19.96
CA ASP A 234 9.88 11.26 -20.87
C ASP A 234 8.68 10.43 -20.36
N HIS A 235 8.12 10.74 -19.19
CA HIS A 235 6.98 10.01 -18.60
C HIS A 235 5.80 9.85 -19.58
N ALA A 236 5.49 10.90 -20.36
CA ALA A 236 4.37 10.92 -21.29
C ALA A 236 4.57 9.97 -22.47
N THR A 237 5.81 9.74 -22.91
CA THR A 237 6.13 8.83 -24.00
C THR A 237 5.73 7.41 -23.64
N LYS A 238 6.06 6.97 -22.42
CA LYS A 238 5.71 5.63 -21.91
C LYS A 238 4.21 5.44 -21.71
N PHE A 239 3.52 6.48 -21.24
CA PHE A 239 2.07 6.46 -21.18
C PHE A 239 1.47 6.23 -22.57
N ASN A 240 1.93 6.96 -23.58
CA ASN A 240 1.46 6.82 -24.95
C ASN A 240 1.77 5.43 -25.54
N GLU A 241 2.97 4.88 -25.28
CA GLU A 241 3.34 3.52 -25.67
C GLU A 241 2.42 2.47 -25.05
N CYS A 242 2.15 2.56 -23.74
CA CYS A 242 1.27 1.64 -23.02
C CYS A 242 -0.18 1.71 -23.54
N VAL A 243 -0.68 2.92 -23.82
CA VAL A 243 -2.00 3.12 -24.43
C VAL A 243 -2.05 2.49 -25.82
N ALA A 244 -1.04 2.74 -26.66
CA ALA A 244 -0.95 2.16 -28.00
C ALA A 244 -0.92 0.63 -27.96
N GLU A 245 -0.14 0.04 -27.05
CA GLU A 245 -0.05 -1.42 -26.90
C GLU A 245 -1.40 -2.03 -26.47
N LYS A 246 -2.09 -1.41 -25.51
CA LYS A 246 -3.42 -1.86 -25.07
C LYS A 246 -4.47 -1.74 -26.19
N LEU A 247 -4.44 -0.66 -26.96
CA LEU A 247 -5.33 -0.47 -28.10
C LEU A 247 -5.08 -1.51 -29.20
N ASN A 248 -3.81 -1.82 -29.49
CA ASN A 248 -3.45 -2.86 -30.46
C ASN A 248 -3.96 -4.25 -30.03
N LYS A 249 -3.78 -4.61 -28.75
CA LYS A 249 -4.31 -5.87 -28.19
C LYS A 249 -5.82 -5.97 -28.34
N LEU A 250 -6.56 -4.88 -28.13
CA LEU A 250 -8.01 -4.87 -28.32
C LEU A 250 -8.41 -4.99 -29.80
N ALA A 251 -7.66 -4.35 -30.70
CA ALA A 251 -7.90 -4.46 -32.14
C ALA A 251 -7.68 -5.90 -32.64
N GLU A 252 -6.65 -6.58 -32.17
CA GLU A 252 -6.38 -7.99 -32.49
C GLU A 252 -7.50 -8.93 -31.99
N VAL A 253 -8.00 -8.70 -30.77
CA VAL A 253 -9.13 -9.47 -30.21
C VAL A 253 -10.41 -9.27 -31.03
N SER A 254 -10.68 -8.04 -31.48
CA SER A 254 -11.83 -7.72 -32.35
C SER A 254 -11.73 -8.43 -33.71
N LEU A 255 -10.54 -8.48 -34.32
CA LEU A 255 -10.31 -9.18 -35.59
C LEU A 255 -10.45 -10.71 -35.45
N SER A 256 -10.02 -11.29 -34.33
CA SER A 256 -10.17 -12.73 -34.06
C SER A 256 -11.62 -13.16 -33.83
N SER A 257 -12.50 -12.24 -33.43
CA SER A 257 -13.92 -12.50 -33.17
C SER A 257 -14.78 -12.52 -34.44
N ASN A 258 -14.27 -11.99 -35.56
CA ASN A 258 -15.00 -11.90 -36.83
C ASN A 258 -14.66 -13.01 -37.84
N VAL A 259 -13.80 -13.98 -37.48
CA VAL A 259 -13.40 -15.09 -38.36
C VAL A 259 -14.21 -16.38 -38.11
N VAL A 260 -15.13 -16.37 -37.14
CA VAL A 260 -16.04 -17.49 -36.86
C VAL A 260 -17.48 -17.11 -37.24
N THR A 261 -17.78 -17.06 -38.54
CA THR A 261 -19.14 -17.15 -39.10
C THR A 261 -19.09 -17.67 -40.52
#